data_AF-A0A317SMF2-F1
#
_entry.id   AF-A0A317SMF2-F1
#
_cell.length_a   1.000
_cell.length_b   1.000
_cell.length_c   1.000
_cell.angle_alpha   90.00
_cell.angle_beta   90.00
_cell.angle_gamma   90.00
#
_symmetry.space_group_name_H-M   'P 1'
#
loop_
_entity.id
_entity.type
_entity.pdbx_description
1 polymer ?
#
loop_
_entity_poly.entity_id
_entity_poly.type
_entity_poly.pdbx_seq_one_letter_code
_entity_poly.pdbx_strand_id
1 'polypeptide(L)'
;MSPPTPYPRSNLKRIVKAHSNLRISKNADVMIYLDYVLFMQQLIHEANVHARAGANGTVTGVGKKKVGITARDVRKVSQVTLRKFKG
;
A
#
# COMPACT_ATOMS: atom_id res chain seq x y z
N MET A 1 -12.78 29.39 4.16
CA MET A 1 -12.59 27.93 4.24
C MET A 1 -11.10 27.64 4.16
N SER A 2 -10.53 26.95 5.14
CA SER A 2 -9.13 26.51 5.08
C SER A 2 -8.96 25.46 3.96
N PRO A 3 -7.92 25.56 3.13
CA PRO A 3 -7.68 24.57 2.08
C PRO A 3 -7.49 23.18 2.70
N PRO A 4 -8.01 22.11 2.07
CA PRO A 4 -7.83 20.75 2.56
C PRO A 4 -6.33 20.44 2.60
N THR A 5 -5.85 20.07 3.79
CA THR A 5 -4.47 19.62 3.94
C THR A 5 -4.24 18.38 3.08
N PRO A 6 -3.09 18.25 2.40
CA PRO A 6 -2.86 17.15 1.45
C PRO A 6 -2.91 15.75 2.07
N TYR A 7 -2.79 15.65 3.40
CA TYR A 7 -2.86 14.37 4.11
C TYR A 7 -3.34 14.54 5.57
N PRO A 8 -3.97 13.52 6.16
CA PRO A 8 -4.59 13.60 7.48
C PRO A 8 -3.55 13.47 8.62
N ARG A 9 -2.93 14.59 9.01
CA ARG A 9 -1.87 14.65 10.03
C ARG A 9 -2.29 14.12 11.41
N SER A 10 -3.52 14.40 11.85
CA SER A 10 -4.04 13.98 13.16
C SER A 10 -4.15 12.45 13.28
N ASN A 11 -4.73 11.81 12.26
CA ASN A 11 -4.88 10.36 12.21
C ASN A 11 -3.53 9.66 12.16
N LEU A 12 -2.61 10.15 11.33
CA LEU A 12 -1.27 9.56 11.22
C LEU A 12 -0.51 9.62 12.55
N LYS A 13 -0.54 10.77 13.22
CA LYS A 13 0.08 10.92 14.56
C LYS A 13 -0.56 9.98 15.59
N ARG A 14 -1.88 9.81 15.56
CA ARG A 14 -2.59 8.90 16.47
C ARG A 14 -2.18 7.45 16.27
N ILE A 15 -2.12 6.98 15.02
CA ILE A 15 -1.70 5.62 14.65
C ILE A 15 -0.24 5.40 15.07
N VAL A 16 0.67 6.28 14.69
CA VAL A 16 2.10 6.15 15.01
C VAL A 16 2.32 6.17 16.52
N LYS A 17 1.64 7.05 17.26
CA LYS A 17 1.76 7.10 18.73
C LYS A 17 1.26 5.79 19.38
N ALA A 18 0.17 5.21 18.90
CA ALA A 18 -0.38 3.97 19.42
C ALA A 18 0.53 2.75 19.18
N HIS A 19 1.32 2.75 18.10
CA HIS A 19 2.19 1.63 17.75
C HIS A 19 3.67 1.80 18.14
N SER A 20 4.14 3.04 18.33
CA SER A 20 5.53 3.31 18.72
C SER A 20 5.71 3.72 20.17
N ASN A 21 4.66 4.23 20.85
CA ASN A 21 4.75 4.89 22.15
C ASN A 21 5.77 6.05 22.21
N LEU A 22 6.21 6.56 21.06
CA LEU A 22 7.20 7.64 20.96
C LEU A 22 6.54 8.99 20.65
N ARG A 23 7.24 10.07 21.03
CA ARG A 23 6.88 11.43 20.63
C ARG A 23 7.39 11.67 19.21
N ILE A 24 6.50 12.14 18.34
CA ILE A 24 6.83 12.45 16.94
C ILE A 24 7.38 13.88 16.87
N SER A 25 8.58 14.04 16.31
CA SER A 25 9.18 15.35 16.07
C SER A 25 8.39 16.18 15.04
N LYS A 26 8.64 17.49 14.99
CA LYS A 26 8.02 18.39 14.01
C LYS A 26 8.35 17.89 12.60
N ASN A 27 7.33 17.75 11.75
CA ASN A 27 7.42 17.31 10.35
C ASN A 27 7.87 15.86 10.11
N ALA A 28 8.20 15.08 11.15
CA ALA A 28 8.47 13.65 10.97
C ALA A 28 7.23 12.89 10.45
N ASP A 29 6.03 13.38 10.75
CA ASP A 29 4.77 12.89 10.21
C ASP A 29 4.62 13.09 8.69
N VAL A 30 5.34 14.05 8.09
CA VAL A 30 5.40 14.21 6.62
C VAL A 30 6.17 13.05 6.01
N MET A 31 7.34 12.72 6.57
CA MET A 31 8.20 11.66 6.07
C MET A 31 7.55 10.29 6.20
N ILE A 32 6.87 10.02 7.33
CA ILE A 32 6.10 8.80 7.53
C ILE A 32 4.97 8.69 6.52
N TYR A 33 4.29 9.80 6.20
CA TYR A 33 3.24 9.79 5.20
C TYR A 33 3.79 9.52 3.79
N LEU A 34 4.94 10.13 3.45
CA LEU A 34 5.60 9.90 2.16
C LEU A 34 5.99 8.43 2.01
N ASP A 35 6.59 7.82 3.04
CA ASP A 35 6.94 6.40 3.05
C ASP A 35 5.71 5.51 2.86
N TYR A 36 4.60 5.83 3.54
CA TYR A 36 3.31 5.15 3.32
C TYR A 36 2.82 5.27 1.87
N VAL A 37 2.93 6.44 1.24
CA VAL A 37 2.51 6.63 -0.16
C VAL A 37 3.39 5.81 -1.11
N LEU A 38 4.70 5.78 -0.90
CA LEU A 38 5.63 4.95 -1.67
C LEU A 38 5.32 3.46 -1.51
N PHE A 39 5.01 3.03 -0.28
CA PHE A 39 4.54 1.67 -0.01
C PHE A 39 3.26 1.33 -0.78
N MET A 40 2.26 2.22 -0.77
CA MET A 40 1.00 2.01 -1.48
C MET A 40 1.20 1.93 -2.99
N GLN A 41 2.07 2.76 -3.57
CA GLN A 41 2.42 2.71 -4.99
C GLN A 41 3.07 1.37 -5.35
N GLN A 42 4.03 0.91 -4.55
CA GLN A 42 4.70 -0.36 -4.79
C GLN A 42 3.72 -1.54 -4.65
N LEU A 43 2.86 -1.52 -3.64
CA LEU A 43 1.86 -2.56 -3.41
C LEU A 43 0.90 -2.70 -4.60
N ILE A 44 0.41 -1.59 -5.13
CA ILE A 44 -0.49 -1.56 -6.29
C ILE A 44 0.25 -2.02 -7.55
N HIS A 45 1.50 -1.60 -7.74
CA HIS A 45 2.31 -2.02 -8.88
C HIS A 45 2.50 -3.54 -8.90
N GLU A 46 2.93 -4.12 -7.77
CA GLU A 46 3.14 -5.56 -7.65
C GLU A 46 1.82 -6.35 -7.75
N ALA A 47 0.72 -5.82 -7.18
CA ALA A 47 -0.61 -6.44 -7.32
C ALA A 47 -1.10 -6.45 -8.78
N ASN A 48 -0.82 -5.39 -9.54
CA ASN A 48 -1.10 -5.34 -10.98
C ASN A 48 -0.28 -6.37 -11.77
N VAL A 49 1.01 -6.53 -11.44
CA VAL A 49 1.86 -7.55 -12.06
C VAL A 49 1.33 -8.95 -11.75
N HIS A 50 0.95 -9.23 -10.50
CA HIS A 50 0.38 -10.52 -10.11
C HIS A 50 -0.96 -10.80 -10.80
N ALA A 51 -1.85 -9.81 -10.87
CA ALA A 51 -3.13 -9.93 -11.55
C ALA A 51 -2.97 -10.25 -13.05
N ARG A 52 -1.96 -9.66 -13.70
CA ARG A 52 -1.59 -9.94 -15.10
C ARG A 52 -0.92 -11.32 -15.27
N ALA A 53 0.03 -11.67 -14.41
CA ALA A 53 0.73 -12.96 -14.47
C ALA A 53 -0.22 -14.14 -14.23
N GLY A 54 -1.16 -14.01 -13.30
CA GLY A 54 -2.21 -15.01 -13.07
C GLY A 54 -3.21 -15.14 -14.22
N ALA A 55 -3.31 -14.15 -15.12
CA ALA A 55 -4.09 -14.25 -16.35
C ALA A 55 -3.33 -14.99 -17.47
N ASN A 56 -1.99 -15.03 -17.41
CA ASN A 56 -1.14 -15.67 -18.40
C ASN A 56 -0.75 -17.12 -18.04
N GLY A 57 -1.11 -17.59 -16.83
CA GLY A 57 -0.70 -18.88 -16.26
C GLY A 57 -1.67 -20.05 -16.42
N THR A 58 -2.79 -19.90 -17.13
CA THR A 58 -3.70 -21.02 -17.46
C THR A 58 -4.15 -20.94 -18.91
N VAL A 59 -3.41 -21.59 -19.81
CA VAL A 59 -3.80 -21.91 -21.20
C VAL A 59 -4.78 -23.10 -21.23
N THR A 60 -5.56 -23.30 -20.17
CA THR A 60 -6.55 -24.39 -20.08
C THR A 60 -7.87 -23.85 -19.57
N GLY A 61 -8.77 -23.58 -20.51
CA GLY A 61 -10.20 -23.47 -20.27
C GLY A 61 -10.68 -22.07 -19.89
N VAL A 62 -11.32 -21.41 -20.87
CA VAL A 62 -12.48 -20.50 -20.70
C VAL A 62 -12.49 -19.71 -19.37
N GLY A 63 -11.50 -18.84 -19.15
CA GLY A 63 -11.37 -18.04 -17.93
C GLY A 63 -11.61 -16.55 -18.19
N LYS A 64 -12.67 -15.99 -17.60
CA LYS A 64 -13.04 -14.57 -17.68
C LYS A 64 -11.81 -13.66 -17.54
N LYS A 65 -11.59 -12.77 -18.52
CA LYS A 65 -10.61 -11.66 -18.46
C LYS A 65 -10.71 -10.99 -17.09
N LYS A 66 -9.68 -11.12 -16.23
CA LYS A 66 -9.67 -10.46 -14.92
C LYS A 66 -9.64 -8.96 -15.13
N VAL A 67 -10.77 -8.30 -14.89
CA VAL A 67 -10.88 -6.83 -14.96
C VAL A 67 -10.52 -6.29 -13.57
N GLY A 68 -9.26 -5.93 -13.38
CA GLY A 68 -8.78 -5.23 -12.20
C GLY A 68 -8.09 -6.07 -11.13
N ILE A 69 -7.60 -5.38 -10.10
CA ILE A 69 -6.91 -5.96 -8.95
C ILE A 69 -7.96 -6.57 -8.02
N THR A 70 -7.83 -7.86 -7.69
CA THR A 70 -8.70 -8.50 -6.70
C THR A 70 -8.07 -8.47 -5.30
N ALA A 71 -8.90 -8.59 -4.25
CA ALA A 71 -8.41 -8.69 -2.88
C ALA A 71 -7.42 -9.87 -2.67
N ARG A 72 -7.54 -10.94 -3.47
CA ARG A 72 -6.61 -12.08 -3.43
C ARG A 72 -5.22 -11.70 -3.92
N ASP A 73 -5.14 -10.89 -4.98
CA ASP A 73 -3.87 -10.44 -5.55
C ASP A 73 -3.14 -9.53 -4.55
N VAL A 74 -3.86 -8.60 -3.92
CA VAL A 74 -3.29 -7.74 -2.86
C VAL A 74 -2.79 -8.54 -1.67
N ARG A 75 -3.57 -9.52 -1.19
CA ARG A 75 -3.16 -10.38 -0.05
C ARG A 75 -1.92 -11.23 -0.36
N LYS A 76 -1.75 -11.64 -1.62
CA LYS A 76 -0.60 -12.46 -2.02
C LYS A 76 0.68 -11.63 -2.07
N VAL A 77 0.56 -10.41 -2.57
CA VAL A 77 1.68 -9.48 -2.76
C VAL A 77 2.06 -8.75 -1.48
N SER A 78 1.11 -8.52 -0.56
CA SER A 78 1.33 -7.70 0.65
C SER A 78 2.54 -8.13 1.47
N GLN A 79 2.75 -9.43 1.69
CA GLN A 79 3.91 -9.89 2.46
C GLN A 79 5.24 -9.60 1.77
N VAL A 80 5.29 -9.70 0.44
CA VAL A 80 6.50 -9.41 -0.33
C VAL A 80 6.81 -7.93 -0.28
N THR A 81 5.80 -7.08 -0.51
CA THR A 81 5.97 -5.63 -0.46
C THR A 81 6.37 -5.18 0.96
N LEU A 82 5.73 -5.71 2.01
CA LEU A 82 6.08 -5.39 3.40
C LEU A 82 7.54 -5.73 3.74
N ARG A 83 8.08 -6.83 3.19
CA ARG A 83 9.48 -7.21 3.41
C ARG A 83 10.47 -6.24 2.75
N LYS A 84 10.09 -5.59 1.65
CA LYS A 84 10.94 -4.59 0.98
C LYS A 84 11.02 -3.26 1.74
N PHE A 85 9.96 -2.91 2.45
CA PHE A 85 9.88 -1.69 3.27
C PHE A 85 10.29 -1.94 4.73
N LYS A 86 10.72 -3.15 5.06
CA LYS A 86 11.30 -3.45 6.38
C LYS A 86 12.75 -2.95 6.36
N GLY A 87 12.96 -1.77 6.93
CA GLY A 87 14.30 -1.20 7.17
C GLY A 87 15.14 -2.08 8.09
#